data_AF-A0A7V5K7N9-F1
#
_entry.id   AF-A0A7V5K7N9-F1
#
_cell.length_a   1.000
_cell.length_b   1.000
_cell.length_c   1.000
_cell.angle_alpha   90.00
_cell.angle_beta   90.00
_cell.angle_gamma   90.00
#
_symmetry.space_group_name_H-M   'P 1'
#
loop_
_entity.id
_entity.type
_entity.pdbx_description
1 polymer ?
#
loop_
_entity_poly.entity_id
_entity_poly.type
_entity_poly.pdbx_seq_one_letter_code
_entity_poly.pdbx_strand_id
1 'polypeptide(L)'
;MLLDTIYYSIGGLISFSLALFSAYSIIENKFRATILSFVFLFIFGIGWIGGQYYWGYAPSVQIVLICIVIIFGLLFFLPYSRQNKFDYGKPTTKVDERDTMFAREEYLPGSDKYEIYYSLHQELKAIDDRIRRLPPLLSPGSRYYDQYRSGLVQAFFETIGSFTTKVDGPVSSSRDDIDPVEMTEVIKKLTFHLGADEVGVTRLNPMYVYSNVGRGPEKWGTPIENNHKFAVVFTLEMDYGQVETAPRIGITEEASRQYLNAALISISLAAAIREIGYPARAHISDSNYQIILPPVAYDAGLGELGRFGYLISKKYGARVRLGGITTDLPLMPDKPIQFGVQAFCEICKKCAINCPSGAIPYQNRKTVRGINKWPLNVEKCITYWRLIGTDCGLCMKVCPFSHPPTLAHNLVRIGINNSSFARRISNFGDDLFYGRKLRGFSKELV
;
A
#
# COMPACT_ATOMS: atom_id res chain seq x y z
N MET A 1 4.34 -14.06 -48.62
CA MET A 1 3.51 -12.83 -48.54
C MET A 1 2.69 -12.77 -47.25
N LEU A 2 1.61 -13.54 -47.08
CA LEU A 2 0.82 -13.47 -45.82
C LEU A 2 1.64 -13.81 -44.57
N LEU A 3 2.44 -14.87 -44.61
CA LEU A 3 3.30 -15.28 -43.49
C LEU A 3 4.33 -14.20 -43.13
N ASP A 4 5.01 -13.63 -44.13
CA ASP A 4 5.97 -12.55 -43.92
C ASP A 4 5.30 -11.31 -43.32
N THR A 5 4.10 -10.95 -43.79
CA THR A 5 3.32 -9.84 -43.22
C THR A 5 3.04 -10.08 -41.73
N ILE A 6 2.56 -11.27 -41.36
CA ILE A 6 2.31 -11.63 -39.95
C ILE A 6 3.61 -11.56 -39.14
N TYR A 7 4.69 -12.13 -39.66
CA TYR A 7 6.00 -12.14 -39.02
C TYR A 7 6.51 -10.72 -38.73
N TYR A 8 6.45 -9.82 -39.73
CA TYR A 8 6.88 -8.43 -39.56
C TYR A 8 5.94 -7.62 -38.67
N SER A 9 4.62 -7.84 -38.74
CA SER A 9 3.65 -7.18 -37.85
C SER A 9 3.89 -7.54 -36.38
N ILE A 10 4.14 -8.83 -36.07
CA ILE A 10 4.45 -9.27 -34.71
C ILE A 10 5.78 -8.66 -34.24
N GLY A 11 6.82 -8.69 -35.09
CA GLY A 11 8.10 -8.07 -34.79
C GLY A 11 8.00 -6.56 -34.52
N GLY A 12 7.21 -5.85 -35.33
CA GLY A 12 6.91 -4.43 -35.14
C GLY A 12 6.21 -4.16 -33.81
N LEU A 13 5.20 -4.95 -33.44
CA LEU A 13 4.47 -4.80 -32.18
C LEU A 13 5.37 -5.02 -30.95
N ILE A 14 6.22 -6.05 -30.97
CA ILE A 14 7.18 -6.32 -29.88
C ILE A 14 8.20 -5.18 -29.78
N SER A 15 8.74 -4.74 -30.93
CA SER A 15 9.73 -3.65 -30.96
C SER A 15 9.14 -2.34 -30.43
N PHE A 16 7.89 -2.03 -30.82
CA PHE A 16 7.15 -0.90 -30.27
C PHE A 16 6.93 -1.02 -28.76
N SER A 17 6.56 -2.21 -28.27
CA SER A 17 6.35 -2.46 -26.83
C SER A 17 7.64 -2.29 -26.03
N LEU A 18 8.78 -2.77 -26.53
CA LEU A 18 10.10 -2.59 -25.91
C LEU A 18 10.54 -1.12 -25.93
N ALA A 19 10.35 -0.43 -27.05
CA ALA A 19 10.64 1.00 -27.16
C ALA A 19 9.79 1.84 -26.20
N LEU A 20 8.50 1.51 -26.07
CA LEU A 20 7.59 2.14 -25.12
C LEU A 20 8.03 1.89 -23.68
N PHE A 21 8.44 0.67 -23.34
CA PHE A 21 8.98 0.35 -22.02
C PHE A 21 10.30 1.10 -21.73
N SER A 22 11.17 1.27 -22.72
CA SER A 22 12.36 2.13 -22.60
C SER A 22 12.00 3.59 -22.32
N ALA A 23 11.01 4.13 -23.03
CA ALA A 23 10.54 5.50 -22.82
C ALA A 23 9.98 5.68 -21.40
N TYR A 24 9.14 4.76 -20.91
CA TYR A 24 8.68 4.78 -19.52
C TYR A 24 9.83 4.67 -18.53
N SER A 25 10.82 3.81 -18.77
CA SER A 25 11.98 3.67 -17.88
C SER A 25 12.81 4.96 -17.78
N ILE A 26 12.89 5.74 -18.87
CA ILE A 26 13.52 7.07 -18.86
C ILE A 26 12.71 8.03 -17.99
N ILE A 27 11.40 8.10 -18.20
CA ILE A 27 10.48 8.97 -17.43
C ILE A 27 10.53 8.62 -15.93
N GLU A 28 10.60 7.33 -15.61
CA GLU A 28 10.72 6.80 -14.25
C GLU A 28 12.12 7.00 -13.63
N ASN A 29 13.08 7.57 -14.36
CA ASN A 29 14.48 7.73 -13.97
C ASN A 29 15.18 6.40 -13.59
N LYS A 30 14.87 5.32 -14.30
CA LYS A 30 15.38 3.96 -14.04
C LYS A 30 16.48 3.57 -15.01
N PHE A 31 17.68 4.10 -14.79
CA PHE A 31 18.85 3.92 -15.67
C PHE A 31 19.12 2.45 -16.06
N ARG A 32 19.07 1.52 -15.10
CA ARG A 32 19.27 0.09 -15.37
C ARG A 32 18.18 -0.47 -16.29
N ALA A 33 16.92 -0.14 -16.04
CA ALA A 33 15.80 -0.61 -16.84
C ALA A 33 15.92 -0.06 -18.26
N THR A 34 16.23 1.23 -18.41
CA THR A 34 16.46 1.90 -19.68
C THR A 34 17.56 1.23 -20.51
N ILE A 35 18.74 0.98 -19.93
CA ILE A 35 19.83 0.33 -20.67
C ILE A 35 19.40 -1.07 -21.13
N LEU A 36 18.86 -1.87 -20.21
CA LEU A 36 18.50 -3.24 -20.54
C LEU A 36 17.39 -3.29 -21.59
N SER A 37 16.38 -2.43 -21.51
CA SER A 37 15.29 -2.40 -22.50
C SER A 37 15.79 -1.98 -23.89
N PHE A 38 16.73 -1.04 -23.99
CA PHE A 38 17.39 -0.72 -25.26
C PHE A 38 18.23 -1.88 -25.81
N VAL A 39 18.99 -2.56 -24.95
CA VAL A 39 19.76 -3.75 -25.36
C VAL A 39 18.84 -4.85 -25.87
N PHE A 40 17.73 -5.12 -25.18
CA PHE A 40 16.72 -6.08 -25.64
C PHE A 40 16.08 -5.67 -26.96
N LEU A 41 15.72 -4.39 -27.12
CA LEU A 41 15.18 -3.86 -28.37
C LEU A 41 16.16 -4.05 -29.53
N PHE A 42 17.45 -3.75 -29.31
CA PHE A 42 18.48 -3.88 -30.33
C PHE A 42 18.74 -5.35 -30.71
N ILE A 43 18.92 -6.23 -29.72
CA ILE A 43 19.13 -7.67 -29.96
C ILE A 43 17.90 -8.27 -30.66
N PHE A 44 16.69 -7.92 -30.22
CA PHE A 44 15.46 -8.39 -30.85
C PHE A 44 15.33 -7.87 -32.29
N GLY A 45 15.62 -6.60 -32.53
CA GLY A 45 15.58 -6.01 -33.88
C GLY A 45 16.56 -6.68 -34.85
N ILE A 46 17.79 -6.94 -34.40
CA ILE A 46 18.78 -7.69 -35.18
C ILE A 46 18.31 -9.11 -35.44
N GLY A 47 17.88 -9.84 -34.41
CA GLY A 47 17.51 -11.25 -34.54
C GLY A 47 16.25 -11.46 -35.37
N TRP A 48 15.23 -10.63 -35.19
CA TRP A 48 13.92 -10.78 -35.80
C TRP A 48 13.87 -10.17 -37.21
N ILE A 49 14.05 -8.85 -37.31
CA ILE A 49 13.93 -8.12 -38.57
C ILE A 49 15.21 -8.26 -39.39
N GLY A 50 16.37 -8.00 -38.76
CA GLY A 50 17.67 -8.12 -39.41
C GLY A 50 17.93 -9.54 -39.90
N GLY A 51 17.65 -10.54 -39.07
CA GLY A 51 17.86 -11.94 -39.45
C GLY A 51 16.99 -12.38 -40.60
N GLN A 52 15.72 -11.97 -40.64
CA GLN A 52 14.86 -12.23 -41.79
C GLN A 52 15.37 -11.51 -43.06
N TYR A 53 15.86 -10.28 -42.94
CA TYR A 53 16.34 -9.49 -44.07
C TYR A 53 17.66 -10.03 -44.66
N TYR A 54 18.63 -10.39 -43.81
CA TYR A 54 19.97 -10.80 -44.24
C TYR A 54 20.10 -12.31 -44.47
N TRP A 55 19.43 -13.14 -43.68
CA TRP A 55 19.53 -14.61 -43.79
C TRP A 55 18.32 -15.26 -44.44
N GLY A 56 17.22 -14.53 -44.65
CA GLY A 56 16.03 -15.03 -45.33
C GLY A 56 15.47 -16.28 -44.67
N TYR A 57 14.99 -16.17 -43.42
CA TYR A 57 14.55 -17.35 -42.68
C TYR A 57 13.52 -18.16 -43.45
N ALA A 58 13.70 -19.48 -43.45
CA ALA A 58 12.75 -20.41 -44.04
C ALA A 58 11.35 -20.24 -43.38
N PRO A 59 10.26 -20.49 -44.11
CA PRO A 59 8.89 -20.38 -43.56
C PRO A 59 8.68 -21.15 -42.27
N SER A 60 9.30 -22.33 -42.12
CA SER A 60 9.23 -23.14 -40.90
C SER A 60 9.81 -22.41 -39.67
N VAL A 61 10.92 -21.69 -39.83
CA VAL A 61 11.54 -20.91 -38.76
C VAL A 61 10.66 -19.73 -38.37
N GLN A 62 10.11 -19.00 -39.35
CA GLN A 62 9.17 -17.90 -39.08
C GLN A 62 7.94 -18.39 -38.28
N ILE A 63 7.36 -19.52 -38.69
CA ILE A 63 6.21 -20.14 -38.01
C ILE A 63 6.58 -20.48 -36.56
N VAL A 64 7.74 -21.11 -36.33
CA VAL A 64 8.19 -21.45 -34.97
C VAL A 64 8.33 -20.20 -34.10
N LEU A 65 8.97 -19.14 -34.60
CA LEU A 65 9.14 -17.88 -33.87
C LEU A 65 7.80 -17.20 -33.55
N ILE A 66 6.88 -17.15 -34.52
CA ILE A 66 5.51 -16.65 -34.32
C ILE A 66 4.79 -17.47 -33.25
N CYS A 67 4.84 -18.80 -33.35
CA CYS A 67 4.22 -19.70 -32.37
C CYS A 67 4.78 -19.49 -30.97
N ILE A 68 6.10 -19.28 -30.81
CA ILE A 68 6.71 -19.00 -29.50
C ILE A 68 6.12 -17.73 -28.89
N VAL A 69 6.00 -16.64 -29.67
CA VAL A 69 5.43 -15.38 -29.19
C VAL A 69 3.96 -15.54 -28.82
N ILE A 70 3.18 -16.21 -29.67
CA ILE A 70 1.75 -16.45 -29.42
C ILE A 70 1.58 -17.31 -28.16
N ILE A 71 2.29 -18.43 -28.04
CA ILE A 71 2.24 -19.31 -26.87
C ILE A 71 2.65 -18.54 -25.62
N PHE A 72 3.70 -17.72 -25.68
CA PHE A 72 4.10 -16.87 -24.56
C PHE A 72 2.99 -15.91 -24.15
N GLY A 73 2.38 -15.19 -25.10
CA GLY A 73 1.26 -14.29 -24.84
C GLY A 73 0.05 -15.01 -24.24
N LEU A 74 -0.29 -16.19 -24.78
CA LEU A 74 -1.35 -17.04 -24.24
C LEU A 74 -1.04 -17.49 -22.81
N LEU A 75 0.17 -18.00 -22.54
CA LEU A 75 0.58 -18.39 -21.18
C LEU A 75 0.62 -17.20 -20.22
N PHE A 76 0.91 -16.00 -20.70
CA PHE A 76 0.97 -14.79 -19.88
C PHE A 76 -0.42 -14.26 -19.52
N PHE A 77 -1.36 -14.23 -20.46
CA PHE A 77 -2.66 -13.58 -20.25
C PHE A 77 -3.83 -14.54 -19.99
N LEU A 78 -3.76 -15.81 -20.43
CA LEU A 78 -4.84 -16.75 -20.20
C LEU A 78 -4.90 -17.18 -18.74
N PRO A 79 -6.13 -17.32 -18.18
CA PRO A 79 -6.32 -17.72 -16.80
C PRO A 79 -5.99 -19.20 -16.61
N TYR A 80 -4.72 -19.49 -16.29
CA TYR A 80 -4.24 -20.85 -16.05
C TYR A 80 -3.96 -21.14 -14.56
N SER A 81 -4.43 -20.28 -13.65
CA SER A 81 -4.14 -20.39 -12.21
C SER A 81 -5.39 -20.25 -11.36
N ARG A 82 -5.60 -21.18 -10.43
CA ARG A 82 -6.40 -20.91 -9.23
C ARG A 82 -5.70 -19.78 -8.45
N GLN A 83 -6.42 -18.71 -8.14
CA GLN A 83 -5.90 -17.68 -7.22
C GLN A 83 -5.97 -18.23 -5.80
N ASN A 84 -4.89 -18.06 -5.03
CA ASN A 84 -4.97 -18.22 -3.58
C ASN A 84 -5.79 -17.06 -3.05
N LYS A 85 -7.08 -17.29 -2.83
CA LYS A 85 -7.98 -16.31 -2.24
C LYS A 85 -7.38 -15.89 -0.90
N PHE A 86 -7.02 -14.61 -0.76
CA PHE A 86 -6.87 -14.07 0.57
C PHE A 86 -8.25 -13.80 1.11
N ASP A 87 -8.54 -14.51 2.18
CA ASP A 87 -9.68 -14.29 3.03
C ASP A 87 -9.12 -13.59 4.26
N TYR A 88 -9.64 -12.38 4.56
CA TYR A 88 -9.34 -11.70 5.81
C TYR A 88 -9.80 -12.53 7.02
N GLY A 89 -10.59 -13.58 6.78
CA GLY A 89 -11.07 -14.54 7.74
C GLY A 89 -12.16 -13.92 8.62
N LYS A 90 -12.45 -14.60 9.72
CA LYS A 90 -13.27 -14.04 10.80
C LYS A 90 -12.35 -13.78 11.97
N PRO A 91 -11.87 -12.54 12.17
CA PRO A 91 -11.05 -12.24 13.33
C PRO A 91 -11.76 -12.68 14.60
N THR A 92 -11.04 -13.33 15.51
CA THR A 92 -11.64 -13.93 16.72
C THR A 92 -11.63 -12.98 17.91
N THR A 93 -10.75 -11.97 17.89
CA THR A 93 -10.61 -10.98 18.95
C THR A 93 -10.38 -9.59 18.35
N LYS A 94 -10.93 -8.56 19.01
CA LYS A 94 -10.59 -7.16 18.73
C LYS A 94 -9.12 -6.90 19.05
N VAL A 95 -8.55 -5.91 18.39
CA VAL A 95 -7.21 -5.40 18.72
C VAL A 95 -7.36 -4.35 19.81
N ASP A 96 -6.56 -4.42 20.85
CA ASP A 96 -6.46 -3.32 21.81
C ASP A 96 -5.56 -2.23 21.21
N GLU A 97 -6.05 -0.99 21.11
CA GLU A 97 -5.22 0.10 20.58
C GLU A 97 -4.00 0.33 21.48
N ARG A 98 -4.12 0.04 22.78
CA ARG A 98 -3.03 0.22 23.75
C ARG A 98 -1.80 -0.62 23.44
N ASP A 99 -1.99 -1.75 22.76
CA ASP A 99 -0.94 -2.67 22.36
C ASP A 99 -0.25 -2.26 21.04
N THR A 100 -0.81 -1.29 20.33
CA THR A 100 -0.20 -0.80 19.09
C THR A 100 1.13 -0.12 19.39
N MET A 101 2.10 -0.28 18.49
CA MET A 101 3.45 0.25 18.70
C MET A 101 3.44 1.77 18.92
N PHE A 102 2.65 2.51 18.13
CA PHE A 102 2.55 3.96 18.29
C PHE A 102 1.87 4.38 19.60
N ALA A 103 0.96 3.56 20.16
CA ALA A 103 0.40 3.86 21.48
C ALA A 103 1.45 3.66 22.57
N ARG A 104 2.19 2.55 22.50
CA ARG A 104 3.29 2.27 23.43
C ARG A 104 4.39 3.33 23.38
N GLU A 105 4.67 3.94 22.23
CA GLU A 105 5.63 5.07 22.15
C GLU A 105 5.22 6.28 23.00
N GLU A 106 3.92 6.52 23.23
CA GLU A 106 3.40 7.62 24.05
C GLU A 106 3.44 7.33 25.56
N TYR A 107 3.67 6.08 25.97
CA TYR A 107 3.76 5.72 27.39
C TYR A 107 5.18 6.00 27.87
N LEU A 108 5.36 7.10 28.61
CA LEU A 108 6.68 7.54 29.07
C LEU A 108 6.93 7.12 30.53
N PRO A 109 8.17 6.73 30.91
CA PRO A 109 8.50 6.38 32.28
C PRO A 109 8.06 7.43 33.29
N GLY A 110 7.48 7.00 34.42
CA GLY A 110 6.92 7.89 35.44
C GLY A 110 5.51 8.42 35.15
N SER A 111 4.91 8.08 34.00
CA SER A 111 3.48 8.33 33.75
C SER A 111 2.61 7.15 34.21
N ASP A 112 1.37 7.43 34.63
CA ASP A 112 0.40 6.39 35.01
C ASP A 112 0.18 5.37 33.88
N LYS A 113 0.12 5.82 32.62
CA LYS A 113 -0.04 4.94 31.46
C LYS A 113 1.09 3.92 31.37
N TYR A 114 2.32 4.37 31.59
CA TYR A 114 3.51 3.51 31.55
C TYR A 114 3.50 2.48 32.68
N GLU A 115 3.30 2.92 33.92
CA GLU A 115 3.34 2.03 35.09
C GLU A 115 2.22 0.98 35.01
N ILE A 116 1.00 1.40 34.66
CA ILE A 116 -0.15 0.49 34.52
C ILE A 116 0.09 -0.49 33.37
N TYR A 117 0.45 -0.02 32.18
CA TYR A 117 0.61 -0.88 31.01
C TYR A 117 1.71 -1.93 31.22
N TYR A 118 2.90 -1.51 31.68
CA TYR A 118 4.02 -2.43 31.86
C TYR A 118 3.95 -3.29 33.12
N SER A 119 3.04 -3.00 34.05
CA SER A 119 2.69 -3.95 35.11
C SER A 119 2.01 -5.22 34.56
N LEU A 120 1.28 -5.08 33.45
CA LEU A 120 0.56 -6.17 32.76
C LEU A 120 1.36 -6.79 31.60
N HIS A 121 2.26 -6.02 30.99
CA HIS A 121 3.03 -6.39 29.80
C HIS A 121 4.55 -6.34 30.03
N GLN A 122 5.02 -7.03 31.07
CA GLN A 122 6.42 -7.01 31.49
C GLN A 122 7.40 -7.44 30.37
N GLU A 123 6.96 -8.33 29.48
CA GLU A 123 7.72 -8.82 28.32
C GLU A 123 8.04 -7.74 27.29
N LEU A 124 7.22 -6.67 27.21
CA LEU A 124 7.40 -5.58 26.25
C LEU A 124 8.24 -4.43 26.83
N LYS A 125 8.30 -4.29 28.15
CA LYS A 125 8.95 -3.16 28.83
C LYS A 125 10.39 -2.95 28.38
N ALA A 126 11.21 -4.00 28.44
CA ALA A 126 12.62 -3.92 28.09
C ALA A 126 12.87 -3.63 26.60
N ILE A 127 11.94 -4.05 25.73
CA ILE A 127 12.01 -3.79 24.29
C ILE A 127 11.69 -2.31 24.04
N ASP A 128 10.58 -1.82 24.59
CA ASP A 128 10.12 -0.46 24.35
C ASP A 128 11.02 0.57 25.02
N ASP A 129 11.55 0.29 26.23
CA ASP A 129 12.54 1.16 26.89
C ASP A 129 13.82 1.29 26.06
N ARG A 130 14.22 0.24 25.34
CA ARG A 130 15.37 0.30 24.43
C ARG A 130 15.07 1.20 23.22
N ILE A 131 13.87 1.10 22.65
CA ILE A 131 13.42 1.93 21.54
C ILE A 131 13.36 3.40 21.96
N ARG A 132 12.82 3.71 23.14
CA ARG A 132 12.73 5.08 23.69
C ARG A 132 14.07 5.77 23.89
N ARG A 133 15.15 5.00 24.15
CA ARG A 133 16.51 5.55 24.28
C ARG A 133 17.09 6.05 22.96
N LEU A 134 16.52 5.63 21.82
CA LEU A 134 16.91 6.14 20.51
C LEU A 134 16.31 7.54 20.30
N PRO A 135 16.94 8.40 19.49
CA PRO A 135 16.39 9.70 19.15
C PRO A 135 14.94 9.60 18.65
N PRO A 136 14.04 10.54 19.02
CA PRO A 136 12.72 10.62 18.42
C PRO A 136 12.77 10.76 16.91
N LEU A 137 11.69 10.36 16.24
CA LEU A 137 11.53 10.64 14.83
C LEU A 137 11.62 12.15 14.61
N LEU A 138 12.16 12.56 13.46
CA LEU A 138 12.25 13.98 13.11
C LEU A 138 13.11 14.82 14.08
N SER A 139 13.97 14.17 14.89
CA SER A 139 14.83 14.84 15.87
C SER A 139 16.32 14.67 15.58
N PRO A 140 17.18 15.59 16.07
CA PRO A 140 18.63 15.48 15.95
C PRO A 140 19.19 14.14 16.46
N GLY A 141 20.27 13.68 15.84
CA GLY A 141 20.99 12.45 16.22
C GLY A 141 20.61 11.21 15.39
N SER A 142 19.61 11.31 14.51
CA SER A 142 19.22 10.23 13.60
C SER A 142 19.84 10.40 12.20
N ARG A 143 20.03 9.30 11.47
CA ARG A 143 20.86 9.26 10.23
C ARG A 143 20.43 10.21 9.13
N TYR A 144 19.13 10.36 8.89
CA TYR A 144 18.57 11.18 7.82
C TYR A 144 17.82 12.41 8.35
N TYR A 145 18.11 12.81 9.60
CA TYR A 145 17.60 14.06 10.13
C TYR A 145 18.05 15.24 9.27
N ASP A 146 17.08 16.07 8.94
CA ASP A 146 17.28 17.37 8.32
C ASP A 146 16.37 18.36 9.06
N GLN A 147 16.95 19.41 9.65
CA GLN A 147 16.21 20.29 10.56
C GLN A 147 15.01 20.97 9.87
N TYR A 148 15.23 21.53 8.67
CA TYR A 148 14.19 22.26 7.95
C TYR A 148 13.07 21.32 7.51
N ARG A 149 13.42 20.21 6.88
CA ARG A 149 12.47 19.23 6.34
C ARG A 149 11.73 18.50 7.46
N SER A 150 12.41 18.15 8.53
CA SER A 150 11.79 17.54 9.72
C SER A 150 10.80 18.50 10.38
N GLY A 151 11.14 19.80 10.47
CA GLY A 151 10.22 20.83 10.96
C GLY A 151 8.96 20.97 10.11
N LEU A 152 9.08 20.87 8.78
CA LEU A 152 7.91 20.86 7.88
C LEU A 152 7.00 19.65 8.14
N VAL A 153 7.58 18.46 8.27
CA VAL A 153 6.83 17.24 8.59
C VAL A 153 6.10 17.40 9.93
N GLN A 154 6.80 17.93 10.94
CA GLN A 154 6.23 18.15 12.26
C GLN A 154 5.06 19.14 12.21
N ALA A 155 5.18 20.25 11.47
CA ALA A 155 4.10 21.23 11.32
C ALA A 155 2.82 20.62 10.73
N PHE A 156 2.94 19.65 9.81
CA PHE A 156 1.78 18.94 9.27
C PHE A 156 1.12 18.05 10.33
N PHE A 157 1.90 17.32 11.13
CA PHE A 157 1.34 16.52 12.23
C PHE A 157 0.73 17.38 13.34
N GLU A 158 1.33 18.51 13.69
CA GLU A 158 0.75 19.48 14.64
C GLU A 158 -0.59 20.03 14.14
N THR A 159 -0.69 20.32 12.84
CA THR A 159 -1.95 20.74 12.21
C THR A 159 -3.00 19.64 12.32
N ILE A 160 -2.63 18.39 12.04
CA ILE A 160 -3.54 17.24 12.18
C ILE A 160 -3.97 17.07 13.63
N GLY A 161 -3.05 17.21 14.59
CA GLY A 161 -3.32 17.15 16.03
C GLY A 161 -4.42 18.12 16.46
N SER A 162 -4.46 19.32 15.88
CA SER A 162 -5.51 20.33 16.12
C SER A 162 -6.91 19.91 15.67
N PHE A 163 -7.02 18.87 14.84
CA PHE A 163 -8.27 18.34 14.33
C PHE A 163 -8.78 17.10 15.06
N THR A 164 -7.99 16.52 15.97
CA THR A 164 -8.33 15.27 16.67
C THR A 164 -9.62 15.35 17.50
N THR A 165 -10.04 16.55 17.91
CA THR A 165 -11.31 16.79 18.62
C THR A 165 -12.49 17.11 17.70
N LYS A 166 -12.25 17.29 16.40
CA LYS A 166 -13.27 17.62 15.37
C LYS A 166 -13.74 16.40 14.57
N VAL A 167 -13.29 15.21 14.98
CA VAL A 167 -13.61 13.96 14.29
C VAL A 167 -15.07 13.54 14.43
N ASP A 168 -15.77 14.11 15.42
CA ASP A 168 -17.17 13.84 15.74
C ASP A 168 -17.89 15.15 16.02
N GLY A 169 -19.21 15.11 16.16
CA GLY A 169 -19.99 16.31 16.44
C GLY A 169 -21.50 16.08 16.53
N PRO A 170 -22.26 17.17 16.73
CA PRO A 170 -23.72 17.08 16.74
C PRO A 170 -24.23 16.59 15.38
N VAL A 171 -25.34 15.84 15.43
CA VAL A 171 -26.09 15.40 14.26
C VAL A 171 -27.29 16.32 14.10
N SER A 172 -27.56 16.75 12.86
CA SER A 172 -28.74 17.58 12.55
C SER A 172 -30.02 16.88 13.00
N SER A 173 -30.95 17.66 13.56
CA SER A 173 -32.28 17.16 13.93
C SER A 173 -33.18 16.93 12.70
N SER A 174 -32.88 17.61 11.60
CA SER A 174 -33.48 17.32 10.29
C SER A 174 -32.79 16.11 9.70
N ARG A 175 -33.57 15.11 9.30
CA ARG A 175 -33.06 13.90 8.68
C ARG A 175 -33.69 13.74 7.31
N ASP A 176 -32.83 13.74 6.31
CA ASP A 176 -33.25 13.56 4.93
C ASP A 176 -33.68 12.11 4.71
N ASP A 177 -34.66 11.90 3.83
CA ASP A 177 -35.01 10.55 3.37
C ASP A 177 -34.03 10.15 2.27
N ILE A 178 -33.40 8.99 2.44
CA ILE A 178 -32.21 8.59 1.67
C ILE A 178 -32.47 7.28 0.95
N ASP A 179 -32.38 7.30 -0.39
CA ASP A 179 -32.14 6.09 -1.17
C ASP A 179 -30.66 5.67 -1.04
N PRO A 180 -30.35 4.47 -0.50
CA PRO A 180 -28.97 4.03 -0.32
C PRO A 180 -28.17 3.95 -1.61
N VAL A 181 -28.82 3.66 -2.76
CA VAL A 181 -28.13 3.54 -4.05
C VAL A 181 -27.67 4.92 -4.51
N GLU A 182 -28.58 5.87 -4.63
CA GLU A 182 -28.27 7.25 -5.02
C GLU A 182 -27.25 7.88 -4.05
N MET A 183 -27.46 7.73 -2.74
CA MET A 183 -26.57 8.33 -1.75
C MET A 183 -25.17 7.74 -1.77
N THR A 184 -25.03 6.45 -2.08
CA THR A 184 -23.69 5.86 -2.27
C THR A 184 -22.93 6.54 -3.41
N GLU A 185 -23.61 6.85 -4.52
CA GLU A 185 -22.98 7.59 -5.60
C GLU A 185 -22.63 9.02 -5.18
N VAL A 186 -23.51 9.72 -4.47
CA VAL A 186 -23.28 11.07 -3.97
C VAL A 186 -22.07 11.11 -3.04
N ILE A 187 -22.00 10.21 -2.05
CA ILE A 187 -20.89 10.14 -1.11
C ILE A 187 -19.57 9.80 -1.81
N LYS A 188 -19.57 8.88 -2.78
CA LYS A 188 -18.37 8.59 -3.58
C LYS A 188 -17.93 9.80 -4.40
N LYS A 189 -18.86 10.46 -5.11
CA LYS A 189 -18.59 11.69 -5.90
C LYS A 189 -18.04 12.81 -5.02
N LEU A 190 -18.63 13.04 -3.85
CA LEU A 190 -18.15 14.03 -2.88
C LEU A 190 -16.74 13.68 -2.39
N THR A 191 -16.49 12.42 -2.05
CA THR A 191 -15.16 11.98 -1.57
C THR A 191 -14.08 12.17 -2.65
N PHE A 192 -14.39 11.88 -3.92
CA PHE A 192 -13.51 12.20 -5.05
C PHE A 192 -13.31 13.71 -5.22
N HIS A 193 -14.39 14.51 -5.10
CA HIS A 193 -14.32 15.96 -5.19
C HIS A 193 -13.42 16.58 -4.11
N LEU A 194 -13.39 15.98 -2.92
CA LEU A 194 -12.52 16.40 -1.82
C LEU A 194 -11.04 15.95 -2.01
N GLY A 195 -10.73 15.16 -3.04
CA GLY A 195 -9.36 14.82 -3.43
C GLY A 195 -8.94 13.37 -3.22
N ALA A 196 -9.87 12.44 -2.93
CA ALA A 196 -9.54 11.02 -2.88
C ALA A 196 -9.22 10.43 -4.27
N ASP A 197 -8.39 9.39 -4.29
CA ASP A 197 -7.95 8.70 -5.52
C ASP A 197 -8.81 7.48 -5.87
N GLU A 198 -9.17 6.69 -4.86
CA GLU A 198 -10.10 5.55 -4.95
C GLU A 198 -11.01 5.60 -3.71
N VAL A 199 -12.29 5.25 -3.85
CA VAL A 199 -13.27 5.29 -2.74
C VAL A 199 -14.08 4.00 -2.73
N GLY A 200 -14.23 3.43 -1.53
CA GLY A 200 -14.99 2.20 -1.30
C GLY A 200 -15.88 2.34 -0.07
N VAL A 201 -16.99 1.61 -0.10
CA VAL A 201 -17.95 1.52 0.99
C VAL A 201 -18.01 0.07 1.46
N THR A 202 -18.09 -0.14 2.78
CA THR A 202 -18.31 -1.48 3.32
C THR A 202 -19.20 -1.43 4.57
N ARG A 203 -19.75 -2.59 4.96
CA ARG A 203 -20.29 -2.75 6.31
C ARG A 203 -19.13 -2.73 7.31
N LEU A 204 -19.28 -1.98 8.40
CA LEU A 204 -18.26 -1.98 9.43
C LEU A 204 -18.26 -3.35 10.14
N ASN A 205 -17.16 -4.09 10.02
CA ASN A 205 -16.94 -5.28 10.82
C ASN A 205 -16.55 -4.84 12.24
N PRO A 206 -17.32 -5.21 13.28
CA PRO A 206 -17.01 -4.81 14.66
C PRO A 206 -15.62 -5.25 15.14
N MET A 207 -15.03 -6.28 14.52
CA MET A 207 -13.68 -6.77 14.88
C MET A 207 -12.55 -5.89 14.37
N TYR A 208 -12.85 -4.93 13.49
CA TYR A 208 -11.88 -3.92 13.06
C TYR A 208 -11.89 -2.67 13.94
N VAL A 209 -12.88 -2.55 14.84
CA VAL A 209 -12.91 -1.51 15.87
C VAL A 209 -11.93 -1.90 16.98
N TYR A 210 -11.06 -0.98 17.39
CA TYR A 210 -10.19 -1.19 18.54
C TYR A 210 -11.02 -1.44 19.82
N SER A 211 -10.50 -2.21 20.78
CA SER A 211 -11.26 -2.50 22.00
C SER A 211 -11.23 -1.35 23.01
N ASN A 212 -10.09 -0.70 23.17
CA ASN A 212 -9.85 0.32 24.18
C ASN A 212 -9.04 1.47 23.58
N VAL A 213 -9.27 2.68 24.09
CA VAL A 213 -8.51 3.89 23.75
C VAL A 213 -7.07 3.71 24.21
N GLY A 214 -6.14 3.70 23.25
CA GLY A 214 -4.70 3.69 23.49
C GLY A 214 -4.06 5.05 23.24
N ARG A 215 -4.63 5.83 22.33
CA ARG A 215 -4.12 7.15 21.95
C ARG A 215 -5.27 8.11 21.71
N GLY A 216 -4.98 9.41 21.78
CA GLY A 216 -5.93 10.46 21.45
C GLY A 216 -6.38 11.32 22.62
N PRO A 217 -7.27 12.29 22.35
CA PRO A 217 -7.82 13.17 23.37
C PRO A 217 -8.76 12.43 24.34
N GLU A 218 -9.32 11.29 23.94
CA GLU A 218 -10.16 10.46 24.79
C GLU A 218 -9.37 9.81 25.94
N LYS A 219 -10.08 9.48 27.03
CA LYS A 219 -9.47 8.90 28.23
C LYS A 219 -8.87 7.53 27.93
N TRP A 220 -7.56 7.40 28.14
CA TRP A 220 -6.82 6.15 27.97
C TRP A 220 -7.45 4.97 28.74
N GLY A 221 -7.50 3.80 28.10
CA GLY A 221 -8.04 2.57 28.66
C GLY A 221 -9.57 2.45 28.59
N THR A 222 -10.30 3.52 28.25
CA THR A 222 -11.76 3.44 28.10
C THR A 222 -12.15 2.52 26.95
N PRO A 223 -13.22 1.72 27.08
CA PRO A 223 -13.74 0.93 25.97
C PRO A 223 -14.17 1.82 24.80
N ILE A 224 -13.86 1.39 23.57
CA ILE A 224 -14.31 2.06 22.36
C ILE A 224 -15.65 1.44 21.91
N GLU A 225 -16.69 2.26 21.93
CA GLU A 225 -18.04 1.89 21.48
C GLU A 225 -18.36 2.60 20.16
N ASN A 226 -17.91 2.00 19.05
CA ASN A 226 -18.30 2.42 17.71
C ASN A 226 -19.17 1.35 17.06
N ASN A 227 -20.48 1.61 17.01
CA ASN A 227 -21.51 0.71 16.51
C ASN A 227 -22.09 1.14 15.15
N HIS A 228 -21.43 2.07 14.46
CA HIS A 228 -21.85 2.50 13.13
C HIS A 228 -21.94 1.31 12.17
N LYS A 229 -22.94 1.33 11.28
CA LYS A 229 -23.22 0.23 10.36
C LYS A 229 -22.28 0.17 9.16
N PHE A 230 -21.81 1.32 8.69
CA PHE A 230 -21.04 1.45 7.45
C PHE A 230 -19.71 2.16 7.70
N ALA A 231 -18.77 1.90 6.81
CA ALA A 231 -17.53 2.64 6.70
C ALA A 231 -17.33 3.10 5.25
N VAL A 232 -16.91 4.34 5.09
CA VAL A 232 -16.42 4.88 3.82
C VAL A 232 -14.92 5.04 3.97
N VAL A 233 -14.17 4.41 3.07
CA VAL A 233 -12.71 4.37 3.11
C VAL A 233 -12.19 4.75 1.73
N PHE A 234 -11.05 5.42 1.70
CA PHE A 234 -10.49 5.91 0.46
C PHE A 234 -8.97 5.84 0.46
N THR A 235 -8.38 5.84 -0.74
CA THR A 235 -6.94 5.92 -0.95
C THR A 235 -6.52 7.32 -1.35
N LEU A 236 -5.26 7.65 -1.05
CA LEU A 236 -4.54 8.80 -1.56
C LEU A 236 -3.20 8.31 -2.10
N GLU A 237 -2.93 8.50 -3.40
CA GLU A 237 -1.68 8.12 -4.03
C GLU A 237 -0.52 8.90 -3.42
N MET A 238 0.53 8.19 -3.04
CA MET A 238 1.81 8.77 -2.66
C MET A 238 2.65 9.05 -3.91
N ASP A 239 3.21 10.25 -3.98
CA ASP A 239 4.11 10.66 -5.07
C ASP A 239 5.24 9.65 -5.32
N TYR A 240 5.39 9.24 -6.59
CA TYR A 240 6.38 8.22 -6.97
C TYR A 240 7.81 8.65 -6.67
N GLY A 241 8.15 9.90 -6.97
CA GLY A 241 9.50 10.44 -6.78
C GLY A 241 9.88 10.48 -5.31
N GLN A 242 8.96 10.91 -4.44
CA GLN A 242 9.17 10.95 -3.00
C GLN A 242 9.30 9.54 -2.40
N VAL A 243 8.49 8.57 -2.85
CA VAL A 243 8.64 7.15 -2.47
C VAL A 243 10.00 6.60 -2.88
N GLU A 244 10.52 6.99 -4.04
CA GLU A 244 11.84 6.59 -4.50
C GLU A 244 12.98 7.16 -3.64
N THR A 245 12.75 8.21 -2.85
CA THR A 245 13.76 8.71 -1.90
C THR A 245 13.93 7.83 -0.65
N ALA A 246 13.04 6.84 -0.45
CA ALA A 246 13.09 5.95 0.69
C ALA A 246 14.49 5.33 0.86
N PRO A 247 15.05 5.35 2.10
CA PRO A 247 14.44 5.74 3.37
C PRO A 247 14.80 7.14 3.88
N ARG A 248 15.14 8.08 3.00
CA ARG A 248 15.43 9.47 3.39
C ARG A 248 14.14 10.23 3.70
N ILE A 249 14.26 11.46 4.20
CA ILE A 249 13.13 12.25 4.71
C ILE A 249 12.00 12.52 3.69
N GLY A 250 12.26 12.45 2.37
CA GLY A 250 11.25 12.73 1.34
C GLY A 250 10.02 11.80 1.38
N ILE A 251 10.19 10.53 1.74
CA ILE A 251 9.05 9.63 1.93
C ILE A 251 8.21 10.02 3.17
N THR A 252 8.86 10.53 4.22
CA THR A 252 8.14 11.00 5.42
C THR A 252 7.36 12.28 5.14
N GLU A 253 7.91 13.20 4.33
CA GLU A 253 7.21 14.40 3.86
C GLU A 253 5.96 14.06 3.06
N GLU A 254 6.09 13.11 2.13
CA GLU A 254 4.95 12.65 1.36
C GLU A 254 3.91 11.94 2.25
N ALA A 255 4.36 11.15 3.22
CA ALA A 255 3.49 10.50 4.19
C ALA A 255 2.69 11.51 5.02
N SER A 256 3.35 12.53 5.60
CA SER A 256 2.67 13.53 6.42
C SER A 256 1.70 14.38 5.61
N ARG A 257 2.06 14.74 4.37
CA ARG A 257 1.15 15.44 3.44
C ARG A 257 -0.11 14.64 3.18
N GLN A 258 0.00 13.34 2.90
CA GLN A 258 -1.17 12.50 2.62
C GLN A 258 -2.01 12.21 3.87
N TYR A 259 -1.39 12.15 5.04
CA TYR A 259 -2.12 12.10 6.31
C TYR A 259 -2.92 13.38 6.58
N LEU A 260 -2.38 14.55 6.25
CA LEU A 260 -3.11 15.82 6.34
C LEU A 260 -4.31 15.84 5.37
N ASN A 261 -4.10 15.45 4.12
CA ASN A 261 -5.18 15.33 3.14
C ASN A 261 -6.27 14.35 3.61
N ALA A 262 -5.88 13.18 4.14
CA ALA A 262 -6.82 12.19 4.67
C ALA A 262 -7.66 12.75 5.82
N ALA A 263 -7.05 13.55 6.70
CA ALA A 263 -7.76 14.22 7.80
C ALA A 263 -8.80 15.22 7.27
N LEU A 264 -8.41 16.08 6.33
CA LEU A 264 -9.31 17.09 5.74
C LEU A 264 -10.53 16.46 5.06
N ILE A 265 -10.30 15.41 4.25
CA ILE A 265 -11.38 14.68 3.58
C ILE A 265 -12.30 14.01 4.62
N SER A 266 -11.72 13.28 5.59
CA SER A 266 -12.50 12.50 6.56
C SER A 266 -13.37 13.39 7.45
N ILE A 267 -12.83 14.51 7.93
CA ILE A 267 -13.56 15.46 8.78
C ILE A 267 -14.69 16.13 8.01
N SER A 268 -14.39 16.63 6.80
CA SER A 268 -15.39 17.31 5.97
C SER A 268 -16.52 16.36 5.58
N LEU A 269 -16.19 15.12 5.21
CA LEU A 269 -17.17 14.10 4.86
C LEU A 269 -18.03 13.70 6.06
N ALA A 270 -17.43 13.46 7.23
CA ALA A 270 -18.19 13.12 8.43
C ALA A 270 -19.11 14.27 8.86
N ALA A 271 -18.64 15.53 8.77
CA ALA A 271 -19.46 16.70 9.05
C ALA A 271 -20.64 16.81 8.08
N ALA A 272 -20.41 16.68 6.77
CA ALA A 272 -21.46 16.74 5.76
C ALA A 272 -22.56 15.69 5.99
N ILE A 273 -22.19 14.47 6.40
CA ILE A 273 -23.16 13.41 6.70
C ILE A 273 -23.98 13.74 7.96
N ARG A 274 -23.36 14.37 8.97
CA ARG A 274 -24.08 14.83 10.17
C ARG A 274 -25.07 15.94 9.87
N GLU A 275 -24.78 16.83 8.92
CA GLU A 275 -25.70 17.91 8.50
C GLU A 275 -26.99 17.37 7.86
N ILE A 276 -26.94 16.23 7.18
CA ILE A 276 -28.13 15.56 6.60
C ILE A 276 -28.84 14.61 7.59
N GLY A 277 -28.45 14.65 8.86
CA GLY A 277 -29.14 13.96 9.96
C GLY A 277 -28.68 12.53 10.26
N TYR A 278 -27.47 12.14 9.84
CA TYR A 278 -26.91 10.81 10.11
C TYR A 278 -25.63 10.89 10.94
N PRO A 279 -25.45 10.05 11.99
CA PRO A 279 -24.22 10.06 12.76
C PRO A 279 -23.06 9.58 11.89
N ALA A 280 -21.94 10.28 12.00
CA ALA A 280 -20.71 9.94 11.29
C ALA A 280 -19.49 10.43 12.07
N ARG A 281 -18.43 9.63 12.05
CA ARG A 281 -17.16 9.90 12.72
C ARG A 281 -15.99 9.74 11.77
N ALA A 282 -15.10 10.72 11.76
CA ALA A 282 -13.82 10.67 11.05
C ALA A 282 -12.76 9.87 11.80
N HIS A 283 -11.82 9.30 11.05
CA HIS A 283 -10.68 8.59 11.62
C HIS A 283 -9.39 9.15 11.04
N ILE A 284 -8.58 9.79 11.88
CA ILE A 284 -7.43 10.59 11.43
C ILE A 284 -6.14 10.20 12.16
N SER A 285 -5.01 10.43 11.48
CA SER A 285 -3.66 10.30 12.05
C SER A 285 -3.42 11.28 13.19
N ASP A 286 -2.31 11.09 13.90
CA ASP A 286 -2.06 11.77 15.18
C ASP A 286 -3.10 11.40 16.26
N SER A 287 -3.46 10.11 16.27
CA SER A 287 -4.06 9.45 17.43
C SER A 287 -5.57 9.58 17.63
N ASN A 288 -6.40 9.67 16.58
CA ASN A 288 -7.85 9.46 16.76
C ASN A 288 -8.46 8.47 15.76
N TYR A 289 -7.90 7.25 15.72
CA TYR A 289 -8.44 6.11 15.00
C TYR A 289 -9.22 5.21 15.96
N GLN A 290 -10.50 4.95 15.66
CA GLN A 290 -11.25 3.89 16.35
C GLN A 290 -11.31 2.59 15.54
N ILE A 291 -10.89 2.61 14.28
CA ILE A 291 -10.92 1.46 13.38
C ILE A 291 -9.55 1.22 12.73
N ILE A 292 -9.28 -0.04 12.38
CA ILE A 292 -8.09 -0.44 11.64
C ILE A 292 -8.39 -0.31 10.14
N LEU A 293 -7.83 0.71 9.47
CA LEU A 293 -8.18 1.01 8.07
C LEU A 293 -7.83 -0.09 7.03
N PRO A 294 -6.66 -0.77 7.08
CA PRO A 294 -6.33 -1.80 6.07
C PRO A 294 -7.37 -2.92 5.86
N PRO A 295 -7.94 -3.57 6.90
CA PRO A 295 -9.06 -4.49 6.73
C PRO A 295 -10.30 -3.84 6.12
N VAL A 296 -10.64 -2.63 6.55
CA VAL A 296 -11.83 -1.91 6.08
C VAL A 296 -11.69 -1.62 4.58
N ALA A 297 -10.49 -1.19 4.14
CA ALA A 297 -10.18 -0.96 2.73
C ALA A 297 -10.20 -2.25 1.90
N TYR A 298 -9.75 -3.37 2.46
CA TYR A 298 -9.90 -4.68 1.81
C TYR A 298 -11.37 -5.05 1.62
N ASP A 299 -12.19 -4.93 2.68
CA ASP A 299 -13.61 -5.26 2.63
C ASP A 299 -14.38 -4.34 1.66
N ALA A 300 -13.96 -3.08 1.55
CA ALA A 300 -14.49 -2.08 0.62
C ALA A 300 -13.96 -2.24 -0.83
N GLY A 301 -13.17 -3.28 -1.12
CA GLY A 301 -12.72 -3.57 -2.48
C GLY A 301 -11.63 -2.65 -3.03
N LEU A 302 -10.90 -1.93 -2.16
CA LEU A 302 -9.83 -1.04 -2.60
C LEU A 302 -8.52 -1.75 -2.92
N GLY A 303 -8.32 -2.98 -2.44
CA GLY A 303 -7.07 -3.71 -2.68
C GLY A 303 -6.93 -5.01 -1.91
N GLU A 304 -5.72 -5.56 -1.94
CA GLU A 304 -5.33 -6.76 -1.19
C GLU A 304 -4.19 -6.44 -0.21
N LEU A 305 -4.09 -7.14 0.92
CA LEU A 305 -2.96 -6.95 1.84
C LEU A 305 -1.67 -7.59 1.30
N GLY A 306 -0.61 -6.79 1.21
CA GLY A 306 0.73 -7.27 0.82
C GLY A 306 1.45 -8.02 1.95
N ARG A 307 2.59 -8.65 1.61
CA ARG A 307 3.48 -9.32 2.59
C ARG A 307 3.95 -8.40 3.72
N PHE A 308 4.07 -7.11 3.46
CA PHE A 308 4.46 -6.09 4.44
C PHE A 308 3.32 -5.64 5.37
N GLY A 309 2.09 -6.14 5.18
CA GLY A 309 0.99 -5.98 6.13
C GLY A 309 0.05 -4.78 5.91
N TYR A 310 0.22 -4.01 4.83
CA TYR A 310 -0.69 -2.93 4.44
C TYR A 310 -1.23 -3.14 3.02
N LEU A 311 -2.20 -2.31 2.62
CA LEU A 311 -2.95 -2.45 1.38
C LEU A 311 -2.05 -2.23 0.15
N ILE A 312 -2.25 -3.06 -0.88
CA ILE A 312 -1.83 -2.81 -2.26
C ILE A 312 -3.13 -2.54 -3.02
N SER A 313 -3.33 -1.31 -3.50
CA SER A 313 -4.46 -0.97 -4.34
C SER A 313 -4.25 -1.42 -5.78
N LYS A 314 -5.34 -1.59 -6.52
CA LYS A 314 -5.28 -2.11 -7.89
C LYS A 314 -4.58 -1.12 -8.83
N LYS A 315 -4.82 0.18 -8.66
CA LYS A 315 -4.29 1.23 -9.54
C LYS A 315 -2.89 1.69 -9.13
N TYR A 316 -2.69 2.01 -7.86
CA TYR A 316 -1.47 2.66 -7.36
C TYR A 316 -0.54 1.72 -6.58
N GLY A 317 -0.95 0.46 -6.41
CA GLY A 317 -0.16 -0.54 -5.73
C GLY A 317 0.03 -0.20 -4.26
N ALA A 318 1.26 -0.35 -3.77
CA ALA A 318 1.55 -0.11 -2.36
C ALA A 318 1.69 1.40 -2.02
N ARG A 319 1.68 2.28 -3.02
CA ARG A 319 1.91 3.73 -2.87
C ARG A 319 0.62 4.47 -2.53
N VAL A 320 -0.07 4.03 -1.48
CA VAL A 320 -1.30 4.69 -1.02
C VAL A 320 -1.29 4.88 0.48
N ARG A 321 -1.84 6.01 0.93
CA ARG A 321 -2.35 6.16 2.31
C ARG A 321 -3.85 5.92 2.32
N LEU A 322 -4.37 5.60 3.49
CA LEU A 322 -5.79 5.36 3.70
C LEU A 322 -6.36 6.47 4.59
N GLY A 323 -7.55 6.94 4.24
CA GLY A 323 -8.41 7.73 5.12
C GLY A 323 -9.79 7.08 5.19
N GLY A 324 -10.62 7.50 6.14
CA GLY A 324 -11.96 6.96 6.24
C GLY A 324 -12.80 7.49 7.38
N ILE A 325 -14.08 7.17 7.29
CA ILE A 325 -15.11 7.50 8.27
C ILE A 325 -15.96 6.27 8.59
N THR A 326 -16.69 6.32 9.70
CA THR A 326 -17.78 5.40 10.01
C THR A 326 -19.09 6.16 10.13
N THR A 327 -20.22 5.54 9.78
CA THR A 327 -21.53 6.19 9.79
C THR A 327 -22.70 5.20 9.84
N ASP A 328 -23.88 5.68 10.27
CA ASP A 328 -25.17 4.98 10.09
C ASP A 328 -25.95 5.41 8.84
N LEU A 329 -25.40 6.31 8.02
CA LEU A 329 -25.95 6.63 6.71
C LEU A 329 -26.12 5.33 5.89
N PRO A 330 -27.33 4.99 5.45
CA PRO A 330 -27.55 3.81 4.62
C PRO A 330 -26.80 3.92 3.30
N LEU A 331 -25.90 2.97 3.04
CA LEU A 331 -25.08 2.92 1.83
C LEU A 331 -25.03 1.49 1.26
N MET A 332 -24.62 1.37 0.01
CA MET A 332 -24.42 0.13 -0.73
C MET A 332 -22.96 -0.32 -0.61
N PRO A 333 -22.67 -1.42 0.12
CA PRO A 333 -21.31 -1.95 0.25
C PRO A 333 -20.75 -2.46 -1.08
N ASP A 334 -19.49 -2.14 -1.33
CA ASP A 334 -18.66 -2.78 -2.34
C ASP A 334 -18.25 -4.19 -1.91
N LYS A 335 -17.56 -4.91 -2.79
CA LYS A 335 -17.06 -6.26 -2.53
C LYS A 335 -15.53 -6.29 -2.57
N PRO A 336 -14.88 -7.12 -1.73
CA PRO A 336 -13.45 -7.36 -1.82
C PRO A 336 -13.03 -7.74 -3.24
N ILE A 337 -11.88 -7.22 -3.67
CA ILE A 337 -11.29 -7.56 -4.96
C ILE A 337 -10.08 -8.47 -4.77
N GLN A 338 -9.81 -9.29 -5.78
CA GLN A 338 -8.61 -10.13 -5.83
C GLN A 338 -7.94 -9.94 -7.18
N PHE A 339 -6.65 -9.63 -7.17
CA PHE A 339 -5.90 -9.36 -8.39
C PHE A 339 -4.50 -9.98 -8.40
N GLY A 340 -4.33 -11.05 -7.61
CA GLY A 340 -3.13 -11.89 -7.62
C GLY A 340 -2.00 -11.42 -6.71
N VAL A 341 -2.20 -10.42 -5.85
CA VAL A 341 -1.19 -9.92 -4.89
C VAL A 341 -0.68 -11.05 -4.01
N GLN A 342 -1.59 -11.91 -3.59
CA GLN A 342 -1.34 -12.97 -2.63
C GLN A 342 -0.38 -14.02 -3.16
N ALA A 343 -0.72 -14.60 -4.32
CA ALA A 343 0.12 -15.56 -5.00
C ALA A 343 1.44 -14.93 -5.47
N PHE A 344 1.44 -13.65 -5.85
CA PHE A 344 2.67 -12.95 -6.21
C PHE A 344 3.58 -12.73 -4.98
N CYS A 345 3.02 -12.34 -3.84
CA CYS A 345 3.76 -12.14 -2.59
C CYS A 345 4.38 -13.43 -2.03
N GLU A 346 3.79 -14.60 -2.31
CA GLU A 346 4.34 -15.91 -1.95
C GLU A 346 5.71 -16.15 -2.60
N ILE A 347 5.87 -15.75 -3.87
CA ILE A 347 7.10 -15.98 -4.64
C ILE A 347 8.08 -14.79 -4.62
N CYS A 348 7.57 -13.55 -4.60
CA CYS A 348 8.39 -12.36 -4.81
C CYS A 348 9.38 -12.08 -3.67
N LYS A 349 8.85 -11.94 -2.44
CA LYS A 349 9.61 -11.69 -1.20
C LYS A 349 10.58 -10.48 -1.22
N LYS A 350 10.53 -9.62 -2.24
CA LYS A 350 11.47 -8.50 -2.43
C LYS A 350 11.46 -7.49 -1.28
N CYS A 351 10.28 -7.21 -0.71
CA CYS A 351 10.16 -6.36 0.48
C CYS A 351 10.84 -6.97 1.72
N ALA A 352 10.76 -8.29 1.92
CA ALA A 352 11.43 -8.97 3.02
C ALA A 352 12.96 -8.98 2.85
N ILE A 353 13.43 -9.20 1.61
CA ILE A 353 14.85 -9.19 1.27
C ILE A 353 15.50 -7.84 1.61
N ASN A 354 14.81 -6.75 1.27
CA ASN A 354 15.29 -5.37 1.40
C ASN A 354 14.90 -4.70 2.72
N CYS A 355 14.17 -5.36 3.61
CA CYS A 355 13.88 -4.84 4.95
C CYS A 355 15.17 -4.83 5.80
N PRO A 356 15.69 -3.66 6.21
CA PRO A 356 16.96 -3.59 6.93
C PRO A 356 16.88 -4.25 8.30
N SER A 357 15.76 -4.08 9.00
CA SER A 357 15.56 -4.66 10.33
C SER A 357 15.05 -6.09 10.35
N GLY A 358 14.79 -6.69 9.18
CA GLY A 358 14.18 -8.02 9.12
C GLY A 358 12.79 -8.09 9.77
N ALA A 359 12.08 -6.96 9.84
CA ALA A 359 10.73 -6.87 10.39
C ALA A 359 9.70 -7.66 9.56
N ILE A 360 9.88 -7.69 8.23
CA ILE A 360 8.97 -8.38 7.30
C ILE A 360 9.37 -9.86 7.21
N PRO A 361 8.46 -10.81 7.48
CA PRO A 361 8.79 -12.23 7.49
C PRO A 361 9.09 -12.75 6.08
N TYR A 362 10.17 -13.52 5.96
CA TYR A 362 10.54 -14.25 4.74
C TYR A 362 9.74 -15.55 4.59
N GLN A 363 9.28 -16.09 5.72
CA GLN A 363 8.56 -17.36 5.82
C GLN A 363 7.13 -17.25 5.27
N ASN A 364 6.44 -18.38 5.28
CA ASN A 364 5.02 -18.46 4.92
C ASN A 364 4.16 -17.75 5.97
N ARG A 365 2.89 -17.56 5.62
CA ARG A 365 1.90 -16.94 6.49
C ARG A 365 1.72 -17.73 7.78
N LYS A 366 1.27 -17.03 8.82
CA LYS A 366 0.86 -17.59 10.10
C LYS A 366 -0.54 -17.08 10.42
N THR A 367 -1.33 -17.92 11.08
CA THR A 367 -2.62 -17.51 11.62
C THR A 367 -2.40 -16.67 12.87
N VAL A 368 -2.86 -15.41 12.84
CA VAL A 368 -2.82 -14.50 13.98
C VAL A 368 -4.22 -13.94 14.17
N ARG A 369 -4.84 -14.23 15.32
CA ARG A 369 -6.23 -13.83 15.65
C ARG A 369 -7.26 -14.28 14.61
N GLY A 370 -7.11 -15.50 14.09
CA GLY A 370 -7.99 -16.05 13.04
C GLY A 370 -7.67 -15.57 11.61
N ILE A 371 -6.68 -14.71 11.42
CA ILE A 371 -6.30 -14.15 10.12
C ILE A 371 -5.02 -14.83 9.62
N ASN A 372 -5.05 -15.45 8.44
CA ASN A 372 -3.88 -16.05 7.82
C ASN A 372 -3.07 -15.00 7.05
N LYS A 373 -2.02 -14.43 7.67
CA LYS A 373 -1.24 -13.31 7.13
C LYS A 373 0.26 -13.45 7.35
N TRP A 374 1.04 -12.51 6.81
CA TRP A 374 2.45 -12.34 7.14
C TRP A 374 2.58 -11.39 8.35
N PRO A 375 2.81 -11.89 9.57
CA PRO A 375 2.88 -11.02 10.74
C PRO A 375 4.19 -10.22 10.74
N LEU A 376 4.08 -8.90 10.59
CA LEU A 376 5.18 -7.96 10.73
C LEU A 376 5.65 -7.92 12.19
N ASN A 377 6.97 -7.91 12.41
CA ASN A 377 7.52 -7.54 13.71
C ASN A 377 7.62 -6.01 13.79
N VAL A 378 6.65 -5.39 14.46
CA VAL A 378 6.48 -3.93 14.48
C VAL A 378 7.57 -3.24 15.30
N GLU A 379 8.08 -3.90 16.34
CA GLU A 379 9.14 -3.42 17.21
C GLU A 379 10.45 -3.25 16.43
N LYS A 380 10.81 -4.24 15.60
CA LYS A 380 11.97 -4.16 14.69
C LYS A 380 11.77 -3.08 13.62
N CYS A 381 10.54 -2.88 13.16
CA CYS A 381 10.24 -1.84 12.18
C CYS A 381 10.48 -0.45 12.77
N ILE A 382 9.85 -0.14 13.91
CA ILE A 382 9.98 1.17 14.55
C ILE A 382 11.39 1.42 15.07
N THR A 383 12.09 0.39 15.58
CA THR A 383 13.50 0.51 15.97
C THR A 383 14.33 1.09 14.81
N TYR A 384 14.12 0.59 13.60
CA TYR A 384 14.80 1.12 12.42
C TYR A 384 14.41 2.56 12.11
N TRP A 385 13.12 2.91 12.24
CA TRP A 385 12.64 4.28 12.04
C TRP A 385 13.36 5.25 12.98
N ARG A 386 13.48 4.90 14.26
CA ARG A 386 14.18 5.72 15.27
C ARG A 386 15.67 5.90 14.96
N LEU A 387 16.33 4.84 14.48
CA LEU A 387 17.75 4.91 14.08
C LEU A 387 17.98 5.85 12.89
N ILE A 388 17.06 5.87 11.93
CA ILE A 388 17.22 6.64 10.70
C ILE A 388 16.54 8.02 10.73
N GLY A 389 15.57 8.25 11.62
CA GLY A 389 14.85 9.51 11.80
C GLY A 389 13.65 9.72 10.87
N THR A 390 13.23 8.70 10.14
CA THR A 390 12.21 8.78 9.06
C THR A 390 11.24 7.59 9.14
N ASP A 391 10.19 7.59 8.32
CA ASP A 391 9.22 6.48 8.24
C ASP A 391 9.66 5.31 7.33
N CYS A 392 10.93 5.31 6.92
CA CYS A 392 11.59 4.31 6.08
C CYS A 392 10.97 4.09 4.69
N GLY A 393 9.81 3.44 4.56
CA GLY A 393 9.16 3.20 3.27
C GLY A 393 9.89 2.27 2.27
N LEU A 394 11.02 1.63 2.62
CA LEU A 394 11.77 0.76 1.69
C LEU A 394 10.94 -0.39 1.12
N CYS A 395 10.03 -0.96 1.92
CA CYS A 395 9.15 -2.03 1.47
C CYS A 395 8.17 -1.58 0.38
N MET A 396 7.76 -0.31 0.42
CA MET A 396 6.93 0.33 -0.59
C MET A 396 7.74 0.58 -1.87
N LYS A 397 8.92 1.20 -1.75
CA LYS A 397 9.82 1.50 -2.87
C LYS A 397 10.19 0.27 -3.70
N VAL A 398 10.52 -0.85 -3.06
CA VAL A 398 10.97 -2.05 -3.79
C VAL A 398 9.83 -2.94 -4.28
N CYS A 399 8.57 -2.64 -3.94
CA CYS A 399 7.45 -3.49 -4.32
C CYS A 399 7.17 -3.36 -5.82
N PRO A 400 7.07 -4.47 -6.58
CA PRO A 400 6.76 -4.41 -8.01
C PRO A 400 5.38 -3.78 -8.31
N PHE A 401 4.44 -3.84 -7.37
CA PHE A 401 3.16 -3.17 -7.52
C PHE A 401 3.26 -1.64 -7.41
N SER A 402 4.32 -1.10 -6.80
CA SER A 402 4.54 0.33 -6.63
C SER A 402 5.06 1.04 -7.87
N HIS A 403 5.33 0.36 -8.98
CA HIS A 403 5.65 1.06 -10.22
C HIS A 403 4.49 1.98 -10.65
N PRO A 404 4.72 3.05 -11.42
CA PRO A 404 3.64 3.92 -11.87
C PRO A 404 2.59 3.17 -12.71
N PRO A 405 1.36 3.67 -12.82
CA PRO A 405 0.29 3.02 -13.60
C PRO A 405 0.45 3.23 -15.12
N THR A 406 1.65 3.03 -15.65
CA THR A 406 1.92 3.08 -17.10
C THR A 406 1.25 1.90 -17.83
N LEU A 407 1.10 2.00 -19.15
CA LEU A 407 0.53 0.91 -19.95
C LEU A 407 1.33 -0.40 -19.76
N ALA A 408 2.66 -0.32 -19.76
CA ALA A 408 3.53 -1.49 -19.59
C ALA A 408 3.32 -2.18 -18.23
N HIS A 409 3.33 -1.40 -17.14
CA HIS A 409 3.11 -1.95 -15.79
C HIS A 409 1.70 -2.48 -15.60
N ASN A 410 0.69 -1.84 -16.18
CA ASN A 410 -0.70 -2.31 -16.12
C ASN A 410 -0.90 -3.62 -16.87
N LEU A 411 -0.28 -3.81 -18.04
CA LEU A 411 -0.28 -5.09 -18.75
C LEU A 411 0.37 -6.19 -17.91
N VAL A 412 1.48 -5.89 -17.23
CA VAL A 412 2.12 -6.82 -16.29
C VAL A 412 1.18 -7.18 -15.13
N ARG A 413 0.50 -6.20 -14.52
CA ARG A 413 -0.50 -6.44 -13.45
C ARG A 413 -1.66 -7.31 -13.92
N ILE A 414 -2.14 -7.11 -15.15
CA ILE A 414 -3.18 -7.96 -15.76
C ILE A 414 -2.68 -9.39 -15.91
N GLY A 415 -1.44 -9.58 -16.37
CA GLY A 415 -0.82 -10.92 -16.44
C GLY A 415 -0.71 -11.56 -15.06
N ILE A 416 -0.18 -10.84 -14.06
CA ILE A 416 -0.05 -11.31 -12.66
C ILE A 416 -1.39 -11.76 -12.08
N ASN A 417 -2.46 -11.03 -12.39
CA ASN A 417 -3.82 -11.39 -11.99
C ASN A 417 -4.22 -12.76 -12.57
N ASN A 418 -4.01 -12.96 -13.87
CA ASN A 418 -4.57 -14.09 -14.60
C ASN A 418 -3.71 -15.37 -14.53
N SER A 419 -2.39 -15.26 -14.56
CA SER A 419 -1.50 -16.41 -14.84
C SER A 419 -0.40 -16.62 -13.80
N SER A 420 -0.19 -17.88 -13.42
CA SER A 420 0.96 -18.28 -12.59
C SER A 420 2.29 -18.18 -13.33
N PHE A 421 2.28 -18.37 -14.66
CA PHE A 421 3.44 -18.15 -15.52
C PHE A 421 3.82 -16.67 -15.53
N ALA A 422 2.83 -15.78 -15.75
CA ALA A 422 3.06 -14.33 -15.68
C ALA A 422 3.63 -13.91 -14.34
N ARG A 423 3.11 -14.40 -13.20
CA ARG A 423 3.68 -14.09 -11.87
C ARG A 423 5.18 -14.40 -11.78
N ARG A 424 5.62 -15.56 -12.29
CA ARG A 424 7.04 -15.96 -12.27
C ARG A 424 7.89 -15.10 -13.18
N ILE A 425 7.42 -14.89 -14.42
CA ILE A 425 8.13 -14.08 -15.41
C ILE A 425 8.21 -12.61 -14.98
N SER A 426 7.12 -12.03 -14.47
CA SER A 426 7.08 -10.66 -13.97
C SER A 426 7.98 -10.47 -12.75
N ASN A 427 8.05 -11.44 -11.83
CA ASN A 427 8.99 -11.37 -10.72
C ASN A 427 10.46 -11.43 -11.20
N PHE A 428 10.77 -12.32 -12.16
CA PHE A 428 12.10 -12.38 -12.77
C PHE A 428 12.45 -11.09 -13.53
N GLY A 429 11.51 -10.57 -14.32
CA GLY A 429 11.66 -9.33 -15.07
C GLY A 429 11.90 -8.14 -14.15
N ASP A 430 11.14 -8.04 -13.06
CA ASP A 430 11.35 -6.99 -12.06
C ASP A 430 12.75 -7.07 -11.42
N ASP A 431 13.22 -8.27 -11.07
CA ASP A 431 14.59 -8.49 -10.58
C ASP A 431 15.66 -8.12 -11.62
N LEU A 432 15.39 -8.37 -12.91
CA LEU A 432 16.30 -8.08 -14.01
C LEU A 432 16.40 -6.57 -14.30
N PHE A 433 15.27 -5.89 -14.46
CA PHE A 433 15.21 -4.47 -14.85
C PHE A 433 15.41 -3.52 -13.66
N TYR A 434 14.79 -3.81 -12.52
CA TYR A 434 14.78 -2.94 -11.34
C TYR A 434 15.72 -3.41 -10.22
N GLY A 435 16.23 -4.64 -10.31
CA GLY A 435 17.17 -5.20 -9.35
C GLY A 435 16.50 -5.81 -8.12
N ARG A 436 16.95 -7.00 -7.72
CA ARG A 436 16.40 -7.73 -6.56
C ARG A 436 16.74 -7.10 -5.21
N LYS A 437 17.95 -6.54 -5.08
CA LYS A 437 18.46 -5.87 -3.88
C LYS A 437 18.83 -4.43 -4.20
N LEU A 438 18.53 -3.51 -3.30
CA LEU A 438 18.97 -2.13 -3.41
C LEU A 438 20.51 -2.07 -3.31
N ARG A 439 21.14 -1.34 -4.25
CA ARG A 439 22.59 -1.09 -4.24
C ARG A 439 22.92 0.01 -3.24
N GLY A 440 24.05 -0.12 -2.53
CA GLY A 440 24.54 0.92 -1.60
C GLY A 440 23.83 0.97 -0.24
N PHE A 441 22.90 0.04 0.04
CA PHE A 441 22.28 -0.11 1.34
C PHE A 441 22.92 -1.29 2.08
N SER A 442 23.82 -1.01 3.04
CA SER A 442 24.28 -2.04 3.98
C SER A 442 23.23 -2.25 5.06
N LYS A 443 23.02 -3.51 5.46
CA LYS A 443 22.14 -3.88 6.58
C LYS A 443 22.77 -3.60 7.94
N GLU A 444 23.97 -3.02 7.98
CA GLU A 444 24.84 -2.94 9.15
C GLU A 444 24.37 -1.95 10.23
N LEU A 445 23.19 -1.35 10.06
CA LEU A 445 22.60 -0.44 11.04
C LEU A 445 21.58 -1.12 11.97
N VAL A 446 21.39 -2.44 11.91
CA VAL A 446 20.47 -3.16 12.81
C VAL A 446 21.16 -4.27 13.56
#